data_AF-A0A820LNZ4-F1
#
_entry.id   AF-A0A820LNZ4-F1
#
_cell.length_a   1.000
_cell.length_b   1.000
_cell.length_c   1.000
_cell.angle_alpha   90.00
_cell.angle_beta   90.00
_cell.angle_gamma   90.00
#
_symmetry.space_group_name_H-M   'P 1'
#
loop_
_entity.id
_entity.type
_entity.pdbx_description
1 polymer ?
#
loop_
_entity_poly.entity_id
_entity_poly.type
_entity_poly.pdbx_seq_one_letter_code
_entity_poly.pdbx_strand_id
1 'polypeptide(L)'
;MFKAAVEATVGKQNHQHHHTLIRMCETRWIDKQSAIIIFRQLFGSILIVLEYLSIHGDSETSALSGAYHESISSNIEFITSLIVVSRVLALTKPYTESLQSPTCDLVQCYDKIEELALYLTELLNDDNIDKLHDDLIQFAAQHDVPFVLSRRKKITPRAFFESIHQAFISSTVDELGPRFSTHQKLAVKISKLMALHVKEIEFADLKDTFEFYKRSAVGQLCCARK
;
A
#
# COMPACT_ATOMS: atom_id res chain seq x y z
N MET A 1 11.09 -15.98 -32.51
CA MET A 1 10.94 -16.81 -31.29
C MET A 1 10.87 -15.99 -30.02
N PHE A 2 11.71 -14.97 -29.82
CA PHE A 2 11.70 -14.13 -28.61
C PHE A 2 10.38 -13.37 -28.35
N LYS A 3 9.81 -12.76 -29.41
CA LYS A 3 8.50 -12.09 -29.35
C LYS A 3 7.37 -13.04 -28.90
N ALA A 4 7.40 -14.28 -29.39
CA ALA A 4 6.40 -15.29 -29.04
C ALA A 4 6.52 -15.79 -27.58
N ALA A 5 7.73 -15.81 -27.01
CA ALA A 5 7.95 -16.18 -25.61
C ALA A 5 7.48 -15.08 -24.63
N VAL A 6 7.73 -13.80 -24.98
CA VAL A 6 7.21 -12.65 -24.25
C VAL A 6 5.69 -12.55 -24.38
N GLU A 7 5.13 -12.80 -25.57
CA GLU A 7 3.68 -12.84 -25.79
C GLU A 7 3.02 -14.04 -25.08
N ALA A 8 3.71 -15.17 -24.92
CA ALA A 8 3.20 -16.36 -24.23
C ALA A 8 3.15 -16.20 -22.70
N THR A 9 4.07 -15.46 -22.09
CA THR A 9 4.00 -15.09 -20.66
C THR A 9 2.98 -13.99 -20.40
N VAL A 10 2.73 -13.11 -21.37
CA VAL A 10 1.68 -12.08 -21.33
C VAL A 10 0.26 -12.67 -21.51
N GLY A 11 0.12 -13.82 -22.18
CA GLY A 11 -1.16 -14.38 -22.64
C GLY A 11 -2.00 -15.18 -21.63
N LYS A 12 -1.62 -15.28 -20.35
CA LYS A 12 -2.40 -16.01 -19.34
C LYS A 12 -2.38 -15.26 -18.00
N GLN A 13 -3.33 -14.34 -17.77
CA GLN A 13 -4.02 -14.06 -16.47
C GLN A 13 -4.89 -12.80 -16.60
N ASN A 14 -6.21 -12.97 -16.58
CA ASN A 14 -7.20 -11.94 -16.89
C ASN A 14 -7.34 -10.89 -15.76
N HIS A 15 -6.45 -9.88 -15.67
CA HIS A 15 -6.65 -8.63 -14.92
C HIS A 15 -5.72 -7.54 -15.50
N GLN A 16 -6.29 -6.43 -16.00
CA GLN A 16 -5.61 -5.21 -16.51
C GLN A 16 -4.09 -5.36 -16.72
N HIS A 17 -3.68 -5.97 -17.84
CA HIS A 17 -2.27 -6.18 -18.13
C HIS A 17 -1.57 -4.83 -18.34
N HIS A 18 -0.72 -4.44 -17.40
CA HIS A 18 0.21 -3.35 -17.61
C HIS A 18 1.30 -3.83 -18.57
N HIS A 19 1.41 -3.21 -19.74
CA HIS A 19 2.42 -3.58 -20.75
C HIS A 19 3.76 -2.85 -20.56
N THR A 20 3.86 -1.97 -19.55
CA THR A 20 5.03 -1.10 -19.37
C THR A 20 5.24 -0.79 -17.90
N LEU A 21 6.50 -0.76 -17.48
CA LEU A 21 6.89 -0.30 -16.15
C LEU A 21 6.60 1.19 -16.01
N ILE A 22 6.06 1.58 -14.86
CA ILE A 22 5.86 2.99 -14.52
C ILE A 22 7.14 3.51 -13.87
N ARG A 23 7.62 4.66 -14.35
CA ARG A 23 8.71 5.36 -13.69
C ARG A 23 8.26 5.81 -12.29
N MET A 24 9.00 5.41 -11.26
CA MET A 24 8.74 5.89 -9.91
C MET A 24 8.88 7.42 -9.88
N CYS A 25 7.81 8.11 -9.48
CA CYS A 25 7.86 9.54 -9.21
C CYS A 25 8.25 9.77 -7.76
N GLU A 26 9.29 10.57 -7.50
CA GLU A 26 9.80 10.82 -6.15
C GLU A 26 8.77 11.52 -5.26
N THR A 27 7.95 12.40 -5.84
CA THR A 27 7.02 13.26 -5.11
C THR A 27 5.57 12.79 -5.14
N ARG A 28 5.20 11.90 -6.07
CA ARG A 28 3.81 11.44 -6.24
C ARG A 28 3.64 10.02 -5.73
N TRP A 29 3.18 9.93 -4.48
CA TRP A 29 3.02 8.67 -3.74
C TRP A 29 2.16 7.61 -4.47
N ILE A 30 1.07 8.02 -5.15
CA ILE A 30 0.22 7.10 -5.92
C ILE A 30 1.01 6.45 -7.06
N ASP A 31 1.86 7.22 -7.76
CA ASP A 31 2.65 6.71 -8.87
C ASP A 31 3.72 5.74 -8.34
N LYS A 32 4.27 6.00 -7.15
CA LYS A 32 5.19 5.09 -6.45
C LYS A 32 4.52 3.77 -6.07
N GLN A 33 3.33 3.81 -5.49
CA GLN A 33 2.53 2.62 -5.17
C GLN A 33 2.23 1.80 -6.43
N SER A 34 1.77 2.49 -7.48
CA SER A 34 1.44 1.87 -8.76
C SER A 34 2.66 1.22 -9.43
N ALA A 35 3.81 1.89 -9.40
CA ALA A 35 5.06 1.34 -9.93
C ALA A 35 5.48 0.03 -9.25
N ILE A 36 5.38 -0.06 -7.91
CA ILE A 36 5.72 -1.28 -7.17
C ILE A 36 4.74 -2.42 -7.48
N ILE A 37 3.44 -2.12 -7.54
CA ILE A 37 2.41 -3.11 -7.88
C ILE A 37 2.64 -3.66 -9.29
N ILE A 38 2.91 -2.78 -10.26
CA ILE A 38 3.18 -3.17 -11.66
C ILE A 38 4.50 -3.91 -11.78
N PHE A 39 5.52 -3.50 -11.02
CA PHE A 39 6.80 -4.22 -10.98
C PHE A 39 6.59 -5.67 -10.56
N ARG A 40 5.78 -5.93 -9.52
CA ARG A 40 5.42 -7.29 -9.12
C ARG A 40 4.68 -8.06 -10.23
N GLN A 41 3.72 -7.42 -10.90
CA GLN A 41 2.97 -8.07 -11.99
C GLN A 41 3.86 -8.43 -13.18
N LEU A 42 4.84 -7.58 -13.49
CA LEU A 42 5.76 -7.77 -14.61
C LEU A 42 7.04 -8.53 -14.24
N PHE A 43 7.15 -9.02 -13.00
CA PHE A 43 8.39 -9.57 -12.46
C PHE A 43 9.02 -10.65 -13.36
N GLY A 44 8.23 -11.61 -13.85
CA GLY A 44 8.73 -12.64 -14.77
C GLY A 44 9.25 -12.06 -16.11
N SER A 45 8.60 -11.03 -16.65
CA SER A 45 9.09 -10.35 -17.86
C SER A 45 10.39 -9.60 -17.60
N ILE A 46 10.54 -9.01 -16.42
CA ILE A 46 11.75 -8.29 -16.01
C ILE A 46 12.94 -9.26 -15.92
N LEU A 47 12.75 -10.44 -15.33
CA LEU A 47 13.79 -11.47 -15.26
C LEU A 47 14.29 -11.86 -16.66
N ILE A 48 13.37 -12.19 -17.57
CA ILE A 48 13.70 -12.57 -18.96
C ILE A 48 14.48 -11.45 -19.68
N VAL A 49 14.04 -10.21 -19.52
CA VAL A 49 14.72 -9.06 -20.15
C VAL A 49 16.11 -8.84 -19.57
N LEU A 50 16.28 -8.94 -18.25
CA LEU A 50 17.58 -8.77 -17.60
C LEU A 50 18.56 -9.89 -17.98
N GLU A 51 18.08 -11.13 -18.02
CA GLU A 51 18.88 -12.27 -18.50
C GLU A 51 19.31 -12.04 -19.95
N TYR A 52 18.38 -11.66 -20.83
CA TYR A 52 18.69 -11.35 -22.23
C TYR A 52 19.73 -10.23 -22.37
N LEU A 53 19.56 -9.12 -21.66
CA LEU A 53 20.49 -7.99 -21.68
C LEU A 53 21.85 -8.36 -21.08
N SER A 54 21.90 -9.29 -20.12
CA SER A 54 23.17 -9.81 -19.58
C SER A 54 23.98 -10.56 -20.64
N ILE A 55 23.34 -11.19 -21.63
CA ILE A 55 24.01 -11.97 -22.69
C ILE A 55 24.28 -11.12 -23.94
N HIS A 56 23.35 -10.22 -24.27
CA HIS A 56 23.34 -9.51 -25.56
C HIS A 56 23.59 -8.00 -25.46
N GLY A 57 23.72 -7.45 -24.25
CA GLY A 57 24.05 -6.04 -24.03
C GLY A 57 25.51 -5.72 -24.38
N ASP A 58 25.83 -4.43 -24.43
CA ASP A 58 27.21 -3.97 -24.42
C ASP A 58 27.89 -4.28 -23.07
N SER A 59 29.20 -4.03 -22.96
CA SER A 59 29.96 -4.42 -21.76
C SER A 59 29.38 -3.86 -20.46
N GLU A 60 28.84 -2.64 -20.48
CA GLU A 60 28.26 -2.01 -19.30
C GLU A 60 26.85 -2.54 -19.01
N THR A 61 25.98 -2.59 -20.03
CA THR A 61 24.60 -3.08 -19.90
C THR A 61 24.57 -4.55 -19.49
N SER A 62 25.46 -5.36 -20.05
CA SER A 62 25.59 -6.78 -19.73
C SER A 62 25.94 -6.98 -18.25
N ALA A 63 26.97 -6.27 -17.77
CA ALA A 63 27.40 -6.36 -16.38
C ALA A 63 26.32 -5.88 -15.39
N LEU A 64 25.68 -4.74 -15.66
CA LEU A 64 24.60 -4.21 -14.82
C LEU A 64 23.38 -5.12 -14.82
N SER A 65 22.96 -5.60 -15.99
CA SER A 65 21.78 -6.46 -16.11
C SER A 65 22.00 -7.80 -15.45
N GLY A 66 23.21 -8.38 -15.56
CA GLY A 66 23.58 -9.60 -14.84
C GLY A 66 23.55 -9.40 -13.33
N ALA A 67 24.12 -8.31 -12.82
CA ALA A 67 24.09 -7.99 -11.39
C ALA A 67 22.66 -7.77 -10.87
N TYR A 68 21.81 -7.08 -11.62
CA TYR A 68 20.40 -6.89 -11.25
C TYR A 68 19.62 -8.19 -11.31
N HIS A 69 19.81 -9.01 -12.36
CA HIS A 69 19.17 -10.31 -12.48
C HIS A 69 19.50 -11.18 -11.26
N GLU A 70 20.78 -11.37 -10.95
CA GLU A 70 21.24 -12.16 -9.81
C GLU A 70 20.70 -11.61 -8.48
N SER A 71 20.68 -10.28 -8.31
CA SER A 71 20.20 -9.67 -7.08
C SER A 71 18.71 -9.92 -6.81
N ILE A 72 17.88 -10.07 -7.84
CA ILE A 72 16.43 -10.24 -7.69
C ILE A 72 15.98 -11.69 -7.87
N SER A 73 16.70 -12.51 -8.64
CA SER A 73 16.39 -13.93 -8.89
C SER A 73 16.95 -14.87 -7.82
N SER A 74 18.07 -14.51 -7.20
CA SER A 74 18.77 -15.40 -6.25
C SER A 74 18.47 -15.07 -4.79
N ASN A 75 17.66 -14.03 -4.53
CA ASN A 75 17.44 -13.50 -3.19
C ASN A 75 15.96 -13.59 -2.79
N ILE A 76 15.63 -14.60 -1.98
CA ILE A 76 14.29 -14.74 -1.41
C ILE A 76 13.89 -13.54 -0.55
N GLU A 77 14.85 -12.81 0.04
CA GLU A 77 14.56 -11.64 0.86
C GLU A 77 13.92 -10.52 0.04
N PHE A 78 14.39 -10.33 -1.18
CA PHE A 78 13.83 -9.35 -2.11
C PHE A 78 12.39 -9.73 -2.49
N ILE A 79 12.14 -10.99 -2.84
CA ILE A 79 10.82 -11.50 -3.20
C ILE A 79 9.84 -11.36 -2.03
N THR A 80 10.26 -11.76 -0.83
CA THR A 80 9.47 -11.63 0.39
C THR A 80 9.09 -10.19 0.65
N SER A 81 10.06 -9.26 0.58
CA SER A 81 9.77 -7.83 0.72
C SER A 81 8.84 -7.32 -0.37
N LEU A 82 9.05 -7.71 -1.64
CA LEU A 82 8.21 -7.28 -2.75
C LEU A 82 6.75 -7.72 -2.56
N ILE A 83 6.50 -8.97 -2.16
CA ILE A 83 5.15 -9.50 -1.95
C ILE A 83 4.45 -8.78 -0.80
N VAL A 84 5.12 -8.66 0.36
CA VAL A 84 4.53 -7.98 1.53
C VAL A 84 4.24 -6.51 1.21
N VAL A 85 5.23 -5.79 0.67
CA VAL A 85 5.09 -4.36 0.38
C VAL A 85 4.02 -4.13 -0.68
N SER A 86 4.05 -4.87 -1.79
CA SER A 86 3.04 -4.70 -2.85
C SER A 86 1.62 -4.98 -2.37
N ARG A 87 1.41 -5.95 -1.49
CA ARG A 87 0.10 -6.24 -0.90
C ARG A 87 -0.41 -5.07 -0.06
N VAL A 88 0.39 -4.58 0.87
CA VAL A 88 -0.01 -3.46 1.75
C VAL A 88 -0.18 -2.16 0.94
N LEU A 89 0.68 -1.93 -0.07
CA LEU A 89 0.51 -0.78 -0.98
C LEU A 89 -0.75 -0.90 -1.85
N ALA A 90 -1.12 -2.10 -2.29
CA ALA A 90 -2.37 -2.32 -3.01
C ALA A 90 -3.61 -2.03 -2.15
N LEU A 91 -3.57 -2.39 -0.86
CA LEU A 91 -4.63 -2.07 0.10
C LEU A 91 -4.75 -0.56 0.38
N THR A 92 -3.62 0.14 0.47
CA THR A 92 -3.58 1.59 0.79
C THR A 92 -3.81 2.49 -0.44
N LYS A 93 -3.60 1.99 -1.66
CA LYS A 93 -3.76 2.73 -2.93
C LYS A 93 -5.15 3.38 -3.11
N PRO A 94 -6.29 2.68 -2.98
CA PRO A 94 -7.61 3.30 -3.22
C PRO A 94 -7.92 4.46 -2.27
N TYR A 95 -7.37 4.42 -1.05
CA TYR A 95 -7.51 5.49 -0.06
C TYR A 95 -6.65 6.70 -0.43
N THR A 96 -5.44 6.45 -0.89
CA THR A 96 -4.55 7.52 -1.36
C THR A 96 -5.14 8.20 -2.60
N GLU A 97 -5.71 7.43 -3.53
CA GLU A 97 -6.44 7.95 -4.70
C GLU A 97 -7.66 8.77 -4.29
N SER A 98 -8.42 8.28 -3.31
CA SER A 98 -9.56 9.01 -2.77
C SER A 98 -9.13 10.34 -2.15
N LEU A 99 -8.08 10.36 -1.33
CA LEU A 99 -7.54 11.57 -0.70
C LEU A 99 -7.01 12.62 -1.69
N GLN A 100 -6.49 12.17 -2.83
CA GLN A 100 -5.95 13.07 -3.86
C GLN A 100 -6.99 13.44 -4.93
N SER A 101 -8.23 12.93 -4.82
CA SER A 101 -9.31 13.29 -5.73
C SER A 101 -9.77 14.73 -5.52
N PRO A 102 -10.00 15.51 -6.59
CA PRO A 102 -10.54 16.87 -6.48
C PRO A 102 -11.96 16.91 -5.88
N THR A 103 -12.66 15.77 -5.85
CA THR A 103 -14.00 15.63 -5.27
C THR A 103 -13.99 14.99 -3.88
N CYS A 104 -12.82 14.85 -3.23
CA CYS A 104 -12.74 14.22 -1.90
C CYS A 104 -13.48 15.08 -0.87
N ASP A 105 -14.54 14.50 -0.30
CA ASP A 105 -15.04 14.93 0.99
C ASP A 105 -14.07 14.44 2.06
N LEU A 106 -13.30 15.37 2.62
CA LEU A 106 -12.29 15.08 3.65
C LEU A 106 -12.87 14.32 4.84
N VAL A 107 -14.16 14.51 5.16
CA VAL A 107 -14.84 13.80 6.25
C VAL A 107 -15.03 12.32 5.90
N GLN A 108 -15.54 12.03 4.71
CA GLN A 108 -15.74 10.65 4.26
C GLN A 108 -14.41 9.95 3.99
N CYS A 109 -13.43 10.67 3.45
CA CYS A 109 -12.07 10.17 3.26
C CYS A 109 -11.44 9.81 4.62
N TYR A 110 -11.73 10.56 5.69
CA TYR A 110 -11.25 10.28 7.04
C TYR A 110 -11.83 9.00 7.65
N ASP A 111 -13.16 8.86 7.64
CA ASP A 111 -13.84 7.69 8.22
C ASP A 111 -13.33 6.39 7.54
N LYS A 112 -13.06 6.45 6.23
CA LYS A 112 -12.44 5.36 5.44
C LYS A 112 -11.01 5.03 5.85
N ILE A 113 -10.20 6.01 6.24
CA ILE A 113 -8.81 5.77 6.64
C ILE A 113 -8.73 5.14 8.04
N GLU A 114 -9.64 5.52 8.94
CA GLU A 114 -9.77 4.86 10.24
C GLU A 114 -10.18 3.39 10.07
N GLU A 115 -11.14 3.11 9.18
CA GLU A 115 -11.53 1.74 8.78
C GLU A 115 -10.35 0.96 8.20
N LEU A 116 -9.56 1.57 7.30
CA LEU A 116 -8.34 0.95 6.77
C LEU A 116 -7.33 0.62 7.86
N ALA A 117 -7.09 1.53 8.81
CA ALA A 117 -6.12 1.31 9.88
C ALA A 117 -6.53 0.16 10.79
N LEU A 118 -7.83 0.05 11.08
CA LEU A 118 -8.40 -1.10 11.79
C LEU A 118 -8.21 -2.39 10.99
N TYR A 119 -8.56 -2.39 9.71
CA TYR A 119 -8.39 -3.55 8.83
C TYR A 119 -6.93 -4.00 8.72
N LEU A 120 -5.99 -3.08 8.58
CA LEU A 120 -4.55 -3.38 8.58
C LEU A 120 -4.08 -4.00 9.90
N THR A 121 -4.65 -3.55 11.03
CA THR A 121 -4.34 -4.12 12.34
C THR A 121 -4.95 -5.51 12.52
N GLU A 122 -6.16 -5.74 11.99
CA GLU A 122 -6.79 -7.06 11.97
C GLU A 122 -5.99 -8.07 11.14
N LEU A 123 -5.39 -7.64 10.03
CA LEU A 123 -4.50 -8.47 9.20
C LEU A 123 -3.27 -8.99 9.94
N LEU A 124 -2.88 -8.41 11.08
CA LEU A 124 -1.81 -8.93 11.93
C LEU A 124 -2.23 -10.18 12.72
N ASN A 125 -3.53 -10.33 12.97
CA ASN A 125 -4.11 -11.43 13.76
C ASN A 125 -4.82 -12.46 12.88
N ASP A 126 -4.76 -12.30 11.56
CA ASP A 126 -5.51 -13.11 10.60
C ASP A 126 -4.78 -14.43 10.29
N ASP A 127 -5.52 -15.54 10.30
CA ASP A 127 -5.07 -16.89 9.88
C ASP A 127 -4.64 -16.92 8.39
N ASN A 128 -4.96 -15.87 7.64
CA ASN A 128 -4.64 -15.68 6.23
C ASN A 128 -3.14 -15.39 5.97
N ILE A 129 -2.32 -15.25 7.02
CA ILE A 129 -0.85 -15.17 6.93
C ILE A 129 -0.27 -16.45 6.30
N ASP A 130 -0.82 -17.62 6.63
CA ASP A 130 -0.35 -18.89 6.09
C ASP A 130 -0.60 -18.98 4.57
N LYS A 131 -1.78 -18.55 4.11
CA LYS A 131 -2.10 -18.46 2.68
C LYS A 131 -1.16 -17.49 1.95
N LEU A 132 -0.83 -16.36 2.57
CA LEU A 132 0.13 -15.42 1.98
C LEU A 132 1.54 -15.99 1.90
N HIS A 133 1.93 -16.80 2.89
CA HIS A 133 3.20 -17.51 2.87
C HIS A 133 3.23 -18.59 1.78
N ASP A 134 2.11 -19.30 1.57
CA ASP A 134 1.96 -20.27 0.48
C ASP A 134 2.04 -19.58 -0.90
N ASP A 135 1.40 -18.42 -1.06
CA ASP A 135 1.51 -17.59 -2.27
C ASP A 135 2.97 -17.16 -2.53
N LEU A 136 3.72 -16.83 -1.47
CA LEU A 136 5.15 -16.51 -1.56
C LEU A 136 5.97 -17.71 -2.03
N ILE A 137 5.73 -18.90 -1.48
CA ILE A 137 6.41 -20.14 -1.90
C ILE A 137 6.09 -20.41 -3.37
N GLN A 138 4.82 -20.30 -3.77
CA GLN A 138 4.40 -20.52 -5.15
C GLN A 138 5.04 -19.51 -6.10
N PHE A 139 5.07 -18.23 -5.73
CA PHE A 139 5.70 -17.18 -6.53
C PHE A 139 7.22 -17.38 -6.66
N ALA A 140 7.90 -17.77 -5.59
CA ALA A 140 9.32 -18.11 -5.63
C ALA A 140 9.58 -19.32 -6.54
N ALA A 141 8.75 -20.36 -6.45
CA ALA A 141 8.84 -21.55 -7.30
C ALA A 141 8.56 -21.25 -8.78
N GLN A 142 7.62 -20.35 -9.09
CA GLN A 142 7.31 -19.92 -10.46
C GLN A 142 8.48 -19.22 -11.16
N HIS A 143 9.41 -18.67 -10.38
CA HIS A 143 10.55 -17.89 -10.87
C HIS A 143 11.90 -18.53 -10.53
N ASP A 144 11.91 -19.82 -10.18
CA ASP A 144 13.10 -20.60 -9.83
C ASP A 144 14.01 -19.95 -8.76
N VAL A 145 13.39 -19.21 -7.83
CA VAL A 145 14.11 -18.54 -6.74
C VAL A 145 14.37 -19.54 -5.62
N PRO A 146 15.63 -19.74 -5.19
CA PRO A 146 15.94 -20.62 -4.09
C PRO A 146 15.34 -20.09 -2.78
N PHE A 147 14.56 -20.90 -2.09
CA PHE A 147 13.91 -20.54 -0.82
C PHE A 147 14.89 -20.65 0.38
N VAL A 148 16.03 -19.97 0.28
CA VAL A 148 17.10 -19.97 1.28
C VAL A 148 17.53 -18.53 1.54
N LEU A 149 17.54 -18.14 2.81
CA LEU A 149 17.99 -16.81 3.20
C LEU A 149 19.50 -16.65 3.03
N SER A 150 19.97 -15.40 2.96
CA SER A 150 21.39 -15.10 2.95
C SER A 150 22.06 -15.74 4.18
N ARG A 151 23.22 -16.36 3.99
CA ARG A 151 23.99 -17.08 5.05
C ARG A 151 24.24 -16.27 6.34
N ARG A 152 24.07 -14.94 6.28
CA ARG A 152 24.22 -14.02 7.41
C ARG A 152 23.03 -14.05 8.39
N LYS A 153 21.85 -14.50 7.97
CA LYS A 153 20.64 -14.55 8.81
C LYS A 153 20.47 -15.94 9.42
N LYS A 154 20.40 -16.02 10.75
CA LYS A 154 20.10 -17.25 11.51
C LYS A 154 18.59 -17.47 11.74
N ILE A 155 17.77 -16.91 10.87
CA ILE A 155 16.30 -16.90 10.99
C ILE A 155 15.76 -17.84 9.92
N THR A 156 14.60 -18.47 10.14
CA THR A 156 13.93 -19.24 9.10
C THR A 156 13.28 -18.30 8.06
N PRO A 157 13.17 -18.69 6.78
CA PRO A 157 12.47 -17.87 5.78
C PRO A 157 11.07 -17.44 6.22
N ARG A 158 10.33 -18.33 6.89
CA ARG A 158 9.00 -18.03 7.45
C ARG A 158 9.04 -16.94 8.53
N ALA A 159 9.92 -17.06 9.52
CA ALA A 159 10.03 -16.05 10.58
C ALA A 159 10.52 -14.70 10.03
N PHE A 160 11.33 -14.71 8.96
CA PHE A 160 11.71 -13.49 8.26
C PHE A 160 10.51 -12.83 7.54
N PHE A 161 9.68 -13.62 6.87
CA PHE A 161 8.44 -13.15 6.25
C PHE A 161 7.48 -12.55 7.28
N GLU A 162 7.22 -13.25 8.38
CA GLU A 162 6.35 -12.77 9.47
C GLU A 162 6.88 -11.44 10.06
N SER A 163 8.20 -11.36 10.26
CA SER A 163 8.84 -10.14 10.75
C SER A 163 8.68 -8.95 9.80
N ILE A 164 8.86 -9.13 8.49
CA ILE A 164 8.65 -8.04 7.53
C ILE A 164 7.17 -7.67 7.46
N HIS A 165 6.28 -8.66 7.42
CA HIS A 165 4.83 -8.44 7.38
C HIS A 165 4.37 -7.59 8.56
N GLN A 166 4.75 -7.99 9.77
CA GLN A 166 4.43 -7.25 10.99
C GLN A 166 5.05 -5.86 11.00
N ALA A 167 6.34 -5.74 10.67
CA ALA A 167 7.04 -4.46 10.69
C ALA A 167 6.45 -3.47 9.67
N PHE A 168 6.13 -3.93 8.46
CA PHE A 168 5.61 -3.06 7.42
C PHE A 168 4.18 -2.60 7.70
N ILE A 169 3.32 -3.49 8.20
CA ILE A 169 1.96 -3.13 8.61
C ILE A 169 2.02 -2.16 9.79
N SER A 170 2.79 -2.45 10.84
CA SER A 170 2.94 -1.56 11.99
C SER A 170 3.42 -0.18 11.54
N SER A 171 4.48 -0.11 10.73
CA SER A 171 4.98 1.16 10.19
C SER A 171 3.91 1.90 9.38
N THR A 172 3.11 1.20 8.58
CA THR A 172 2.04 1.82 7.79
C THR A 172 0.95 2.39 8.68
N VAL A 173 0.52 1.66 9.71
CA VAL A 173 -0.48 2.12 10.69
C VAL A 173 0.06 3.29 11.50
N ASP A 174 1.31 3.22 11.95
CA ASP A 174 2.00 4.28 12.69
C ASP A 174 2.25 5.53 11.85
N GLU A 175 2.37 5.41 10.52
CA GLU A 175 2.42 6.57 9.62
C GLU A 175 1.04 7.18 9.38
N LEU A 176 -0.02 6.37 9.31
CA LEU A 176 -1.39 6.84 9.12
C LEU A 176 -1.92 7.54 10.38
N GLY A 177 -1.75 6.95 11.57
CA GLY A 177 -2.36 7.44 12.81
C GLY A 177 -2.07 8.92 13.15
N PRO A 178 -0.79 9.36 13.23
CA PRO A 178 -0.42 10.72 13.57
C PRO A 178 -0.77 11.74 12.47
N ARG A 179 -0.70 11.33 11.20
CA ARG A 179 -1.06 12.21 10.07
C ARG A 179 -2.54 12.58 10.10
N PHE A 180 -3.37 11.70 10.63
CA PHE A 180 -4.80 11.87 10.79
C PHE A 180 -5.22 12.22 12.23
N SER A 181 -4.36 12.90 12.98
CA SER A 181 -4.52 13.19 14.43
C SER A 181 -5.68 14.12 14.82
N THR A 182 -5.74 14.43 16.12
CA THR A 182 -6.78 15.20 16.85
C THR A 182 -7.23 16.49 16.15
N HIS A 183 -6.34 17.24 15.51
CA HIS A 183 -6.72 18.48 14.82
C HIS A 183 -7.57 18.24 13.56
N GLN A 184 -7.29 17.18 12.80
CA GLN A 184 -8.18 16.78 11.71
C GLN A 184 -9.48 16.18 12.22
N LYS A 185 -9.45 15.41 13.33
CA LYS A 185 -10.69 14.95 14.01
C LYS A 185 -11.58 16.13 14.42
N LEU A 186 -11.00 17.23 14.91
CA LEU A 186 -11.73 18.44 15.24
C LEU A 186 -12.26 19.15 14.00
N ALA A 187 -11.45 19.31 12.96
CA ALA A 187 -11.88 19.92 11.69
C ALA A 187 -13.03 19.14 11.02
N VAL A 188 -12.97 17.80 11.04
CA VAL A 188 -14.03 16.90 10.54
C VAL A 188 -15.30 16.97 11.40
N LYS A 189 -15.16 17.08 12.72
CA LYS A 189 -16.33 17.28 13.61
C LYS A 189 -16.98 18.64 13.39
N ILE A 190 -16.17 19.68 13.17
CA ILE A 190 -16.65 21.03 12.87
C ILE A 190 -17.33 21.07 11.50
N SER A 191 -16.81 20.38 10.48
CA SER A 191 -17.47 20.32 9.17
C SER A 191 -18.83 19.59 9.24
N LYS A 192 -18.98 18.59 10.10
CA LYS A 192 -20.29 17.96 10.41
C LYS A 192 -21.27 18.93 11.12
N LEU A 193 -20.76 20.00 11.73
CA LEU A 193 -21.55 21.04 12.42
C LEU A 193 -21.82 22.27 11.56
N MET A 194 -21.02 22.51 10.50
CA MET A 194 -21.21 23.66 9.63
C MET A 194 -22.49 23.48 8.81
N ALA A 195 -23.53 24.25 9.16
CA ALA A 195 -24.74 24.34 8.36
C ALA A 195 -24.41 24.90 6.97
N LEU A 196 -25.16 24.49 5.95
CA LEU A 196 -25.06 24.99 4.56
C LEU A 196 -25.11 26.53 4.42
N HIS A 197 -25.45 27.26 5.48
CA HIS A 197 -25.70 28.71 5.54
C HIS A 197 -24.62 29.51 6.29
N VAL A 198 -23.39 28.99 6.44
CA VAL A 198 -22.27 29.67 7.13
C VAL A 198 -21.97 31.08 6.59
N LYS A 199 -22.32 31.38 5.34
CA LYS A 199 -22.14 32.73 4.77
C LYS A 199 -22.97 33.82 5.46
N GLU A 200 -23.99 33.44 6.23
CA GLU A 200 -24.93 34.36 6.87
C GLU A 200 -24.72 34.48 8.39
N ILE A 201 -23.75 33.75 8.96
CA ILE A 201 -23.58 33.62 10.42
C ILE A 201 -22.15 34.01 10.80
N GLU A 202 -21.99 34.96 11.72
CA GLU A 202 -20.67 35.30 12.26
C GLU A 202 -20.25 34.31 13.36
N PHE A 203 -18.93 34.14 13.55
CA PHE A 203 -18.39 33.20 14.54
C PHE A 203 -18.83 33.54 15.98
N ALA A 204 -19.16 34.80 16.26
CA ALA A 204 -19.69 35.23 17.55
C ALA A 204 -21.06 34.61 17.85
N ASP A 205 -21.94 34.51 16.84
CA ASP A 205 -23.30 33.97 16.97
C ASP A 205 -23.29 32.45 17.25
N LEU A 206 -22.26 31.76 16.74
CA LEU A 206 -22.03 30.34 17.02
C LEU A 206 -21.69 30.09 18.48
N LYS A 207 -20.98 31.01 19.15
CA LYS A 207 -20.53 30.83 20.53
C LYS A 207 -21.71 30.79 21.51
N ASP A 208 -22.65 31.70 21.34
CA ASP A 208 -23.86 31.77 22.18
C ASP A 208 -24.78 30.57 21.93
N THR A 209 -24.88 30.15 20.67
CA THR A 209 -25.60 28.94 20.27
C THR A 209 -24.98 27.68 20.90
N PHE A 210 -23.65 27.57 20.90
CA PHE A 210 -22.93 26.45 21.53
C PHE A 210 -23.13 26.40 23.04
N GLU A 211 -23.02 27.53 23.74
CA GLU A 211 -23.23 27.60 25.19
C GLU A 211 -24.70 27.29 25.57
N PHE A 212 -25.66 27.68 24.75
CA PHE A 212 -27.07 27.31 24.92
C PHE A 212 -27.27 25.79 24.85
N TYR A 213 -26.77 25.13 23.81
CA TYR A 213 -26.91 23.68 23.65
C TYR A 213 -26.12 22.87 24.67
N LYS A 214 -24.99 23.41 25.17
CA LYS A 214 -24.20 22.80 26.25
C LYS A 214 -24.92 22.81 27.60
N ARG A 215 -25.77 23.80 27.85
CA ARG A 215 -26.59 23.94 29.08
C ARG A 215 -27.99 23.32 28.97
N SER A 216 -28.49 23.09 27.76
CA SER A 216 -29.80 22.52 27.49
C SER A 216 -29.84 21.00 27.71
N ALA A 217 -30.92 20.49 28.33
CA ALA A 217 -31.17 19.06 28.54
C ALA A 217 -31.21 18.24 27.23
N VAL A 218 -31.51 18.89 26.10
CA VAL A 218 -31.50 18.26 24.76
C VAL A 218 -30.08 17.90 24.33
N GLY A 219 -29.07 18.71 24.67
CA GLY A 219 -27.66 18.40 24.44
C GLY A 219 -27.15 17.25 25.31
N GLN A 220 -27.67 17.12 26.53
CA GLN A 220 -27.34 16.02 27.44
C GLN A 220 -27.99 14.69 27.02
N LEU A 221 -29.21 14.71 26.49
CA LEU A 221 -29.93 13.53 25.96
C LEU A 221 -29.30 12.99 24.66
N CYS A 222 -28.80 13.85 23.77
CA CYS A 222 -28.09 13.41 22.57
C CYS A 222 -26.71 12.80 22.87
N CYS A 223 -26.02 13.25 23.91
CA CYS A 223 -24.74 12.67 24.33
C CYS A 223 -24.88 11.34 25.12
N ALA A 224 -26.07 11.01 25.61
CA ALA A 224 -26.33 9.80 26.41
C ALA A 224 -26.68 8.55 25.58
N ARG A 225 -26.81 8.67 24.25
CA ARG A 225 -26.89 7.52 23.32
C ARG A 225 -25.53 7.30 22.65
N LYS A 226 -24.59 6.74 23.40
CA LYS A 226 -23.46 5.98 22.87
C LYS A 226 -23.55 4.57 23.40
#